data_AF-A0A370I7B3-F1
#
_entry.id   AF-A0A370I7B3-F1
#
_cell.length_a   1.000
_cell.length_b   1.000
_cell.length_c   1.000
_cell.angle_alpha   90.00
_cell.angle_beta   90.00
_cell.angle_gamma   90.00
#
_symmetry.space_group_name_H-M   'P 1'
#
loop_
_entity.id
_entity.type
_entity.pdbx_description
1 polymer ?
#
loop_
_entity_poly.entity_id
_entity_poly.type
_entity_poly.pdbx_seq_one_letter_code
_entity_poly.pdbx_strand_id
1 'polypeptide(L)'
;MEHQRRRPLGEGSRYSHEHAPQRRSRASSGLDSGAAYRPLREDDLRLYRRPWLGPDGQAAFYRQLAQMSDRYTDEIEDHYDSIDCPVTVLWGEQDRWIPLDRGRELARRIPGATLRPVPEAGHLLQEDAPEAVVATVLDVLAAA
;
A
#
# COMPACT_ATOMS: atom_id res chain seq x y z
N MET A 1 -31.98 -0.10 41.13
CA MET A 1 -30.59 0.40 41.16
C MET A 1 -29.72 -0.60 40.42
N GLU A 2 -29.09 -0.09 39.39
CA GLU A 2 -28.55 -0.78 38.23
C GLU A 2 -27.06 -1.05 38.46
N HIS A 3 -26.63 -2.31 38.38
CA HIS A 3 -25.23 -2.67 38.39
C HIS A 3 -24.88 -3.39 37.09
N GLN A 4 -24.61 -2.58 36.05
CA GLN A 4 -23.99 -3.02 34.82
C GLN A 4 -22.59 -3.58 35.13
N ARG A 5 -22.43 -4.90 34.97
CA ARG A 5 -21.11 -5.53 34.91
C ARG A 5 -20.56 -5.33 33.50
N ARG A 6 -19.50 -4.53 33.40
CA ARG A 6 -18.75 -4.28 32.16
C ARG A 6 -18.23 -5.60 31.60
N ARG A 7 -18.52 -5.86 30.32
CA ARG A 7 -17.89 -6.93 29.53
C ARG A 7 -16.43 -6.56 29.26
N PRO A 8 -15.47 -7.50 29.28
CA PRO A 8 -14.10 -7.20 28.91
C PRO A 8 -14.01 -6.92 27.41
N LEU A 9 -13.27 -5.87 27.06
CA LEU A 9 -12.93 -5.52 25.68
C LEU A 9 -12.07 -6.65 25.09
N GLY A 10 -12.45 -7.09 23.89
CA GLY A 10 -11.75 -8.11 23.13
C GLY A 10 -10.30 -7.74 22.88
N GLU A 11 -9.47 -8.78 22.88
CA GLU A 11 -8.04 -8.73 22.64
C GLU A 11 -7.73 -8.01 21.33
N GLY A 12 -7.11 -6.84 21.43
CA GLY A 12 -6.48 -6.17 20.30
C GLY A 12 -5.42 -7.09 19.72
N SER A 13 -5.56 -7.42 18.44
CA SER A 13 -4.56 -8.12 17.65
C SER A 13 -3.28 -7.28 17.64
N ARG A 14 -2.34 -7.65 18.51
CA ARG A 14 -1.01 -7.06 18.60
C ARG A 14 -0.21 -7.55 17.40
N TYR A 15 -0.26 -6.81 16.29
CA TYR A 15 0.81 -6.92 15.30
C TYR A 15 2.04 -6.23 15.87
N SER A 16 2.96 -7.05 16.36
CA SER A 16 4.24 -6.62 16.92
C SER A 16 5.02 -5.80 15.88
N HIS A 17 5.28 -4.54 16.21
CA HIS A 17 6.27 -3.72 15.51
C HIS A 17 7.67 -4.32 15.72
N GLU A 18 8.13 -5.12 14.77
CA GLU A 18 9.56 -5.33 14.63
C GLU A 18 10.21 -4.02 14.17
N HIS A 19 11.10 -3.52 15.03
CA HIS A 19 11.85 -2.29 14.85
C HIS A 19 12.71 -2.37 13.59
N ALA A 20 12.52 -1.45 12.65
CA ALA A 20 13.44 -1.28 11.53
C ALA A 20 14.83 -0.86 12.07
N PRO A 21 15.92 -1.57 11.69
CA PRO A 21 17.24 -1.31 12.26
C PRO A 21 17.80 0.03 11.80
N GLN A 22 18.28 0.82 12.75
CA GLN A 22 19.06 2.04 12.52
C GLN A 22 20.38 1.68 11.83
N ARG A 23 20.44 1.75 10.50
CA ARG A 23 21.69 1.65 9.72
C ARG A 23 21.81 2.82 8.77
N ARG A 24 22.77 3.70 9.08
CA ARG A 24 23.23 4.79 8.20
C ARG A 24 23.64 4.19 6.83
N SER A 25 23.19 4.84 5.76
CA SER A 25 23.47 4.58 4.32
C SER A 25 22.67 3.46 3.60
N ARG A 26 21.35 3.58 3.52
CA ARG A 26 20.51 2.75 2.62
C ARG A 26 19.37 3.49 1.91
N ALA A 27 19.52 4.79 1.67
CA ALA A 27 18.46 5.64 1.11
C ALA A 27 17.91 5.16 -0.26
N SER A 28 18.63 4.30 -0.99
CA SER A 28 18.17 3.79 -2.29
C SER A 28 17.79 2.31 -2.33
N SER A 29 18.12 1.50 -1.32
CA SER A 29 17.96 0.03 -1.40
C SER A 29 16.54 -0.46 -1.18
N GLY A 30 15.63 0.43 -0.75
CA GLY A 30 14.22 0.08 -0.53
C GLY A 30 13.47 -0.19 -1.83
N LEU A 31 13.79 0.55 -2.91
CA LEU A 31 13.17 0.37 -4.23
C LEU A 31 13.60 -0.94 -4.91
N ASP A 32 14.79 -1.44 -4.60
CA ASP A 32 15.45 -2.51 -5.36
C ASP A 32 14.97 -3.94 -4.98
N SER A 33 14.22 -4.09 -3.88
CA SER A 33 13.92 -5.41 -3.28
C SER A 33 12.41 -5.65 -3.15
N GLY A 34 11.83 -6.33 -4.14
CA GLY A 34 10.50 -6.93 -4.05
C GLY A 34 9.31 -6.01 -4.32
N ALA A 35 9.56 -4.78 -4.81
CA ALA A 35 8.52 -3.83 -5.17
C ALA A 35 7.77 -4.25 -6.45
N ALA A 36 8.51 -4.57 -7.51
CA ALA A 36 7.96 -5.14 -8.73
C ALA A 36 8.09 -6.67 -8.72
N TYR A 37 7.18 -7.36 -9.40
CA TYR A 37 7.24 -8.79 -9.66
C TYR A 37 8.40 -9.12 -10.59
N ARG A 38 8.56 -8.34 -11.66
CA ARG A 38 9.73 -8.43 -12.56
C ARG A 38 10.78 -7.41 -12.11
N PRO A 39 12.06 -7.81 -11.98
CA PRO A 39 13.12 -6.86 -11.66
C PRO A 39 13.17 -5.74 -12.71
N LEU A 40 13.17 -4.49 -12.25
CA LEU A 40 13.38 -3.35 -13.13
C LEU A 40 14.81 -3.36 -13.68
N ARG A 41 14.98 -2.82 -14.89
CA ARG A 41 16.32 -2.62 -15.47
C ARG A 41 17.06 -1.54 -14.68
N GLU A 42 18.38 -1.65 -14.58
CA GLU A 42 19.20 -0.69 -13.82
C GLU A 42 19.02 0.76 -14.30
N ASP A 43 18.88 0.97 -15.61
CA ASP A 43 18.65 2.31 -16.16
C ASP A 43 17.32 2.92 -15.69
N ASP A 44 16.28 2.09 -15.53
CA ASP A 44 14.97 2.52 -15.03
C ASP A 44 15.05 2.78 -13.51
N LEU A 45 15.70 1.88 -12.75
CA LEU A 45 15.95 2.06 -11.32
C LEU A 45 16.75 3.34 -11.04
N ARG A 46 17.73 3.67 -11.88
CA ARG A 46 18.50 4.91 -11.77
C ARG A 46 17.59 6.14 -11.83
N LEU A 47 16.54 6.13 -12.66
CA LEU A 47 15.59 7.24 -12.73
C LEU A 47 14.80 7.38 -11.43
N TYR A 48 14.34 6.27 -10.86
CA TYR A 48 13.65 6.24 -9.56
C TYR A 48 14.53 6.65 -8.38
N ARG A 49 15.82 6.29 -8.41
CA ARG A 49 16.77 6.59 -7.35
C ARG A 49 17.29 8.01 -7.39
N ARG A 50 17.44 8.60 -8.58
CA ARG A 50 18.08 9.91 -8.80
C ARG A 50 17.57 11.03 -7.88
N PRO A 51 16.26 11.22 -7.63
CA PRO A 51 15.76 12.29 -6.77
C PRO A 51 16.25 12.20 -5.31
N TRP A 52 16.63 11.00 -4.85
CA TRP A 52 16.97 10.73 -3.45
C TRP A 52 18.47 10.81 -3.15
N LEU A 53 19.33 11.02 -4.16
CA LEU A 53 20.78 10.91 -4.00
C LEU A 53 21.43 12.17 -3.41
N GLY A 54 20.86 13.36 -3.66
CA GLY A 54 21.37 14.64 -3.15
C GLY A 54 20.98 14.92 -1.70
N PRO A 55 21.61 15.91 -1.02
CA PRO A 55 21.35 16.21 0.39
C PRO A 55 19.87 16.47 0.71
N ASP A 56 19.19 17.25 -0.12
CA ASP A 56 17.77 17.55 0.06
C ASP A 56 16.89 16.33 -0.18
N GLY A 57 17.23 15.52 -1.20
CA GLY A 57 16.56 14.26 -1.52
C GLY A 57 16.69 13.23 -0.39
N GLN A 58 17.89 13.07 0.18
CA GLN A 58 18.11 12.19 1.32
C GLN A 58 17.32 12.66 2.54
N ALA A 59 17.31 13.96 2.83
CA ALA A 59 16.50 14.51 3.92
C ALA A 59 15.00 14.27 3.67
N ALA A 60 14.52 14.41 2.43
CA ALA A 60 13.14 14.11 2.06
C ALA A 60 12.80 12.63 2.22
N PHE A 61 13.70 11.73 1.81
CA PHE A 61 13.55 10.28 1.97
C PHE A 61 13.35 9.90 3.44
N TYR A 62 14.18 10.43 4.35
CA TYR A 62 14.02 10.15 5.78
C TYR A 62 12.74 10.76 6.37
N ARG A 63 12.30 11.94 5.89
CA ARG A 63 11.01 12.50 6.30
C ARG A 63 9.85 11.59 5.88
N GLN A 64 9.87 11.06 4.66
CA GLN A 64 8.86 10.12 4.18
C GLN A 64 8.84 8.84 5.02
N LEU A 65 10.01 8.24 5.30
CA LEU A 65 10.10 7.05 6.15
C LEU A 65 9.56 7.31 7.56
N ALA A 66 9.84 8.46 8.16
CA ALA A 66 9.34 8.82 9.48
C ALA A 66 7.80 9.01 9.53
N GLN A 67 7.16 9.19 8.37
CA GLN A 67 5.71 9.31 8.23
C GLN A 67 5.03 7.97 7.94
N MET A 68 5.76 6.89 7.67
CA MET A 68 5.19 5.56 7.46
C MET A 68 4.75 4.97 8.80
N SER A 69 3.46 5.11 9.12
CA SER A 69 2.86 4.59 10.35
C SER A 69 1.44 4.12 10.09
N ASP A 70 1.12 2.92 10.56
CA ASP A 70 -0.20 2.30 10.41
C ASP A 70 -1.31 3.12 11.06
N ARG A 71 -0.97 3.99 12.04
CA ARG A 71 -1.93 4.88 12.71
C ARG A 71 -2.76 5.70 11.72
N TYR A 72 -2.16 6.14 10.62
CA TYR A 72 -2.87 6.97 9.63
C TYR A 72 -3.86 6.16 8.81
N THR A 73 -3.59 4.87 8.62
CA THR A 73 -4.52 3.93 8.01
C THR A 73 -5.64 3.59 9.00
N ASP A 74 -5.29 3.27 10.24
CA ASP A 74 -6.26 2.99 11.32
C ASP A 74 -7.25 4.14 11.52
N GLU A 75 -6.76 5.39 11.47
CA GLU A 75 -7.57 6.61 11.62
C GLU A 75 -8.64 6.77 10.51
N ILE A 76 -8.43 6.21 9.31
CA ILE A 76 -9.36 6.36 8.17
C ILE A 76 -10.17 5.10 7.85
N GLU A 77 -9.74 3.93 8.31
CA GLU A 77 -10.32 2.64 7.93
C GLU A 77 -11.80 2.50 8.29
N ASP A 78 -12.24 3.11 9.40
CA ASP A 78 -13.63 3.09 9.83
C ASP A 78 -14.54 4.02 9.01
N HIS A 79 -13.97 4.83 8.11
CA HIS A 79 -14.71 5.76 7.25
C HIS A 79 -14.89 5.25 5.81
N TYR A 80 -14.39 4.06 5.48
CA TYR A 80 -14.53 3.48 4.14
C TYR A 80 -15.98 3.24 3.71
N ASP A 81 -16.91 3.10 4.67
CA ASP A 81 -18.34 2.96 4.42
C ASP A 81 -19.02 4.24 3.91
N SER A 82 -18.37 5.40 4.10
CA SER A 82 -18.86 6.70 3.65
C SER A 82 -18.52 7.04 2.20
N ILE A 83 -17.71 6.22 1.52
CA ILE A 83 -17.35 6.42 0.12
C ILE A 83 -18.58 6.15 -0.76
N ASP A 84 -19.01 7.16 -1.51
CA ASP A 84 -20.27 7.18 -2.25
C ASP A 84 -20.10 7.17 -3.78
N CYS A 85 -18.88 6.93 -4.26
CA CYS A 85 -18.55 6.82 -5.67
C CYS A 85 -18.19 5.37 -6.07
N PRO A 86 -18.26 5.02 -7.37
CA PRO A 86 -17.81 3.71 -7.84
C PRO A 86 -16.30 3.50 -7.55
N VAL A 87 -15.96 2.36 -6.94
CA VAL A 87 -14.57 2.01 -6.60
C VAL A 87 -14.17 0.68 -7.26
N THR A 88 -13.00 0.69 -7.88
CA THR A 88 -12.30 -0.53 -8.31
C THR A 88 -10.92 -0.56 -7.66
N VAL A 89 -10.67 -1.59 -6.86
CA VAL A 89 -9.38 -1.87 -6.24
C VAL A 89 -8.59 -2.77 -7.19
N LEU A 90 -7.50 -2.27 -7.76
CA LEU A 90 -6.57 -3.04 -8.58
C LEU A 90 -5.38 -3.47 -7.69
N TRP A 91 -5.00 -4.75 -7.70
CA TRP A 91 -3.98 -5.26 -6.77
C TRP A 91 -3.10 -6.34 -7.41
N GLY A 92 -1.77 -6.28 -7.25
CA GLY A 92 -0.86 -7.31 -7.75
C GLY A 92 -0.90 -8.58 -6.89
N GLU A 93 -1.12 -9.75 -7.49
CA GLU A 93 -1.21 -11.02 -6.75
C GLU A 93 0.09 -11.42 -6.05
N GLN A 94 1.23 -10.88 -6.52
CA GLN A 94 2.56 -11.16 -6.02
C GLN A 94 3.16 -9.96 -5.28
N ASP A 95 2.34 -9.03 -4.78
CA ASP A 95 2.78 -7.93 -3.93
C ASP A 95 3.42 -8.48 -2.64
N ARG A 96 4.74 -8.28 -2.51
CA ARG A 96 5.55 -8.74 -1.37
C ARG A 96 5.63 -7.72 -0.25
N TRP A 97 5.19 -6.49 -0.50
CA TRP A 97 5.16 -5.41 0.49
C TRP A 97 3.83 -5.41 1.23
N ILE A 98 2.73 -5.56 0.49
CA ILE A 98 1.37 -5.59 1.04
C ILE A 98 0.60 -6.78 0.45
N PRO A 99 0.43 -7.88 1.20
CA PRO A 99 -0.22 -9.09 0.69
C PRO A 99 -1.63 -8.83 0.16
N LEU A 100 -2.03 -9.58 -0.87
CA LEU A 100 -3.34 -9.48 -1.54
C LEU A 100 -4.55 -9.52 -0.58
N ASP A 101 -4.43 -10.19 0.56
CA ASP A 101 -5.49 -10.20 1.58
C ASP A 101 -5.85 -8.81 2.10
N ARG A 102 -4.91 -7.85 2.10
CA ARG A 102 -5.19 -6.45 2.41
C ARG A 102 -6.04 -5.78 1.34
N GLY A 103 -5.80 -6.08 0.06
CA GLY A 103 -6.65 -5.62 -1.04
C GLY A 103 -8.06 -6.20 -0.99
N ARG A 104 -8.18 -7.48 -0.63
CA ARG A 104 -9.48 -8.14 -0.38
C ARG A 104 -10.23 -7.48 0.76
N GLU A 105 -9.54 -7.18 1.86
CA GLU A 105 -10.14 -6.51 3.00
C GLU A 105 -10.59 -5.08 2.65
N LEU A 106 -9.76 -4.31 1.95
CA LEU A 106 -10.10 -2.98 1.48
C LEU A 106 -11.37 -2.98 0.63
N ALA A 107 -11.43 -3.85 -0.39
CA ALA A 107 -12.59 -3.96 -1.25
C ALA A 107 -13.85 -4.42 -0.49
N ARG A 108 -13.69 -5.24 0.56
CA ARG A 108 -14.81 -5.69 1.41
C ARG A 108 -15.37 -4.57 2.28
N ARG A 109 -14.52 -3.64 2.74
CA ARG A 109 -14.94 -2.53 3.62
C ARG A 109 -15.56 -1.36 2.88
N ILE A 110 -15.27 -1.20 1.59
CA ILE A 110 -15.84 -0.12 0.76
C ILE A 110 -17.14 -0.63 0.09
N PRO A 111 -18.32 -0.02 0.36
CA PRO A 111 -19.57 -0.42 -0.24
C PRO A 111 -19.54 -0.36 -1.76
N GLY A 112 -19.91 -1.47 -2.42
CA GLY A 112 -19.95 -1.54 -3.88
C GLY A 112 -18.58 -1.59 -4.57
N ALA A 113 -17.48 -1.61 -3.84
CA ALA A 113 -16.16 -1.75 -4.45
C ALA A 113 -15.97 -3.14 -5.07
N THR A 114 -15.23 -3.18 -6.17
CA THR A 114 -14.78 -4.43 -6.79
C THR A 114 -13.27 -4.60 -6.61
N LEU A 115 -12.81 -5.84 -6.40
CA LEU A 115 -11.38 -6.17 -6.43
C LEU A 115 -11.03 -6.81 -7.78
N ARG A 116 -9.96 -6.31 -8.40
CA ARG A 116 -9.32 -6.89 -9.58
C ARG A 116 -7.88 -7.29 -9.24
N PRO A 117 -7.64 -8.57 -8.88
CA PRO A 117 -6.30 -9.09 -8.75
C PRO A 117 -5.63 -9.16 -10.12
N VAL A 118 -4.35 -8.79 -10.20
CA VAL A 118 -3.55 -8.82 -11.43
C VAL A 118 -2.47 -9.89 -11.28
N PRO A 119 -2.52 -10.96 -12.10
CA PRO A 119 -1.50 -12.00 -12.06
C PRO A 119 -0.16 -11.46 -12.57
N GLU A 120 0.93 -12.06 -12.08
CA GLU A 120 2.29 -11.66 -12.42
C GLU A 120 2.61 -10.18 -12.15
N ALA A 121 2.04 -9.63 -11.07
CA ALA A 121 2.25 -8.23 -10.68
C ALA A 121 2.51 -8.09 -9.18
N GLY A 122 3.46 -7.21 -8.82
CA GLY A 122 3.86 -6.88 -7.47
C GLY A 122 3.19 -5.61 -6.95
N HIS A 123 3.89 -4.92 -6.06
CA HIS A 123 3.48 -3.63 -5.50
C HIS A 123 3.44 -2.52 -6.56
N LEU A 124 4.41 -2.52 -7.48
CA LEU A 124 4.49 -1.55 -8.57
C LEU A 124 3.74 -2.05 -9.81
N LEU A 125 2.42 -2.12 -9.71
CA LEU A 125 1.52 -2.55 -10.81
C LEU A 125 1.82 -1.85 -12.14
N GLN A 126 2.15 -0.56 -12.13
CA GLN A 126 2.45 0.20 -13.33
C GLN A 126 3.73 -0.25 -14.05
N GLU A 127 4.64 -0.92 -13.35
CA GLU A 127 5.87 -1.48 -13.93
C GLU A 127 5.65 -2.91 -14.43
N ASP A 128 4.85 -3.70 -13.71
CA ASP A 128 4.62 -5.11 -14.04
C ASP A 128 3.54 -5.34 -15.12
N ALA A 129 2.46 -4.54 -15.04
CA ALA A 129 1.26 -4.69 -15.86
C ALA A 129 0.61 -3.32 -16.18
N PRO A 130 1.32 -2.40 -16.86
CA PRO A 130 0.78 -1.07 -17.20
C PRO A 130 -0.53 -1.15 -18.00
N GLU A 131 -0.69 -2.17 -18.85
CA GLU A 131 -1.90 -2.39 -19.64
C GLU A 131 -3.11 -2.68 -18.76
N ALA A 132 -2.93 -3.41 -17.66
CA ALA A 132 -4.01 -3.71 -16.71
C ALA A 132 -4.46 -2.45 -15.96
N VAL A 133 -3.51 -1.56 -15.64
CA VAL A 133 -3.80 -0.25 -15.04
C VAL A 133 -4.62 0.61 -16.02
N VAL A 134 -4.13 0.77 -17.25
CA VAL A 134 -4.80 1.60 -18.27
C VAL A 134 -6.18 1.05 -18.61
N ALA A 135 -6.32 -0.26 -18.83
CA ALA A 135 -7.60 -0.89 -19.12
C ALA A 135 -8.61 -0.67 -17.98
N THR A 136 -8.17 -0.84 -16.73
CA THR A 136 -9.04 -0.61 -15.56
C THR A 136 -9.50 0.84 -15.47
N VAL A 137 -8.60 1.81 -15.72
CA VAL A 137 -8.99 3.22 -15.74
C VAL A 137 -10.01 3.51 -16.83
N LEU A 138 -9.80 2.99 -18.05
CA LEU A 138 -10.73 3.18 -19.16
C LEU A 138 -12.11 2.55 -18.88
N ASP A 139 -12.15 1.35 -18.29
CA ASP A 139 -13.39 0.69 -17.89
C ASP A 139 -14.19 1.53 -16.89
N VAL A 140 -13.51 2.05 -15.86
CA VAL A 140 -14.15 2.89 -14.83
C VAL A 140 -14.70 4.18 -15.44
N LEU A 141 -13.93 4.82 -16.32
CA LEU A 141 -14.36 6.06 -16.99
C LEU A 141 -15.52 5.82 -17.96
N ALA A 142 -15.60 4.66 -18.60
CA ALA A 142 -16.70 4.32 -19.51
C ALA A 142 -18.00 3.96 -18.77
N ALA A 143 -17.91 3.57 -17.50
CA ALA A 143 -19.04 3.20 -16.64
C ALA A 143 -19.61 4.37 -15.82
N ALA A 144 -18.97 5.55 -15.88
CA ALA A 144 -19.37 6.79 -15.21
C ALA A 144 -20.25 7.67 -16.13
#